data_AF-A0A662V9D9-F1
#
_entry.id   AF-A0A662V9D9-F1
#
_cell.length_a   1.000
_cell.length_b   1.000
_cell.length_c   1.000
_cell.angle_alpha   90.00
_cell.angle_beta   90.00
_cell.angle_gamma   90.00
#
_symmetry.space_group_name_H-M   'P 1'
#
loop_
_entity.id
_entity.type
_entity.pdbx_description
1 polymer ?
#
loop_
_entity_poly.entity_id
_entity_poly.type
_entity_poly.pdbx_seq_one_letter_code
_entity_poly.pdbx_strand_id
1 'polypeptide(L)'
;MDKCVDRLVQLAKNSGVFFGSEVIRSIANLCGKEFIDVWNYIYKLSPSIESQQISKPQKVAKSAPCWRCPVCGKEFNNPRTAMNHILYLSRQGDASHRELYIKLKNEASASGKKFLELITEKCICSST
;
A
#
# COMPACT_ATOMS: atom_id res chain seq x y z
N MET A 1 -4.25 15.11 -22.80
CA MET A 1 -5.28 15.18 -21.73
C MET A 1 -6.36 16.16 -22.16
N ASP A 2 -7.50 16.18 -21.50
CA ASP A 2 -8.59 17.10 -21.84
C ASP A 2 -8.35 18.51 -21.29
N LYS A 3 -8.85 19.53 -22.03
CA LYS A 3 -8.74 20.96 -21.69
C LYS A 3 -9.23 21.30 -20.27
N CYS A 4 -10.22 20.56 -19.75
CA CYS A 4 -10.72 20.73 -18.38
C CYS A 4 -9.63 20.41 -17.35
N VAL A 5 -8.99 19.23 -17.49
CA VAL A 5 -7.95 18.77 -16.57
C VAL A 5 -6.74 19.69 -16.66
N ASP A 6 -6.34 20.07 -17.87
CA ASP A 6 -5.25 21.02 -18.10
C ASP A 6 -5.46 22.34 -17.34
N ARG A 7 -6.65 22.92 -17.46
CA ARG A 7 -6.97 24.19 -16.81
C ARG A 7 -6.95 24.09 -15.30
N LEU A 8 -7.52 23.02 -14.73
CA LEU A 8 -7.53 22.81 -13.28
C LEU A 8 -6.14 22.50 -12.72
N VAL A 9 -5.33 21.73 -13.44
CA VAL A 9 -3.94 21.46 -13.06
C VAL A 9 -3.11 22.74 -13.09
N GLN A 10 -3.27 23.58 -14.11
CA GLN A 10 -2.57 24.88 -14.17
C GLN A 10 -3.00 25.83 -13.04
N LEU A 11 -4.30 25.89 -12.72
CA LEU A 11 -4.78 26.66 -11.58
C LEU A 11 -4.18 26.18 -10.26
N ALA A 12 -4.20 24.86 -10.00
CA ALA A 12 -3.61 24.29 -8.79
C ALA A 12 -2.09 24.54 -8.70
N LYS A 13 -1.37 24.47 -9.83
CA LYS A 13 0.06 24.82 -9.91
C LYS A 13 0.31 26.29 -9.55
N ASN A 14 -0.47 27.21 -10.12
CA ASN A 14 -0.33 28.64 -9.87
C ASN A 14 -0.66 29.03 -8.42
N SER A 15 -1.52 28.26 -7.76
CA SER A 15 -1.85 28.44 -6.34
C SER A 15 -0.82 27.81 -5.39
N GLY A 16 0.21 27.12 -5.89
CA GLY A 16 1.21 26.43 -5.06
C GLY A 16 0.64 25.24 -4.28
N VAL A 17 -0.51 24.70 -4.70
CA VAL A 17 -1.18 23.60 -4.00
C VAL A 17 -0.47 22.29 -4.30
N PHE A 18 -0.25 21.47 -3.27
CA PHE A 18 0.29 20.13 -3.43
C PHE A 18 -0.73 19.20 -4.10
N PHE A 19 -0.31 18.47 -5.15
CA PHE A 19 -1.14 17.48 -5.83
C PHE A 19 -1.23 16.16 -5.04
N GLY A 20 -1.87 16.22 -3.88
CA GLY A 20 -2.24 15.05 -3.11
C GLY A 20 -3.42 14.29 -3.73
N SER A 21 -3.69 13.09 -3.21
CA SER A 21 -4.80 12.22 -3.68
C SER A 21 -6.16 12.93 -3.70
N GLU A 22 -6.42 13.81 -2.73
CA GLU A 22 -7.68 14.54 -2.65
C GLU A 22 -7.84 15.56 -3.78
N VAL A 23 -6.78 16.32 -4.08
CA VAL A 23 -6.77 17.31 -5.18
C VAL A 23 -6.93 16.60 -6.52
N ILE A 24 -6.22 15.49 -6.73
CA ILE A 24 -6.32 14.70 -7.96
C ILE A 24 -7.73 14.10 -8.12
N ARG A 25 -8.32 13.59 -7.04
CA ARG A 25 -9.70 13.06 -7.04
C ARG A 25 -10.73 14.16 -7.31
N SER A 26 -10.56 15.35 -6.75
CA SER A 26 -11.43 16.50 -7.05
C SER A 26 -11.35 16.90 -8.52
N ILE A 27 -10.15 16.99 -9.10
CA ILE A 27 -9.97 17.32 -10.53
C ILE A 27 -10.60 16.24 -11.42
N ALA A 28 -10.39 14.97 -11.08
CA ALA A 28 -10.99 13.83 -11.79
C ALA A 28 -12.52 13.89 -11.77
N ASN A 29 -13.13 14.13 -10.61
CA ASN A 29 -14.58 14.27 -10.48
C ASN A 29 -15.12 15.48 -11.25
N LEU A 30 -14.47 16.63 -11.16
CA LEU A 30 -14.90 17.87 -11.85
C LEU A 30 -14.82 17.76 -13.37
N CYS A 31 -13.86 17.00 -13.89
CA CYS A 31 -13.66 16.83 -15.32
C CYS A 31 -14.25 15.52 -15.87
N GLY A 32 -14.94 14.73 -15.04
CA GLY A 32 -15.51 13.43 -15.43
C GLY A 32 -14.45 12.44 -15.95
N LYS A 33 -13.28 12.41 -15.31
CA LYS A 33 -12.16 11.54 -15.67
C LYS A 33 -11.88 10.52 -14.59
N GLU A 34 -11.30 9.39 -14.99
CA GLU A 34 -10.80 8.41 -14.06
C GLU A 34 -9.62 8.98 -13.28
N PHE A 35 -9.59 8.70 -11.98
CA PHE A 35 -8.53 9.15 -11.08
C PHE A 35 -7.13 8.78 -11.59
N ILE A 36 -6.99 7.56 -12.12
CA ILE A 36 -5.69 7.04 -12.58
C ILE A 36 -5.15 7.81 -13.79
N ASP A 37 -6.02 8.28 -14.68
CA ASP A 37 -5.63 9.04 -15.87
C ASP A 37 -5.13 10.43 -15.49
N VAL A 38 -5.83 11.09 -14.56
CA VAL A 38 -5.43 12.41 -14.04
C VAL A 38 -4.13 12.30 -13.23
N TRP A 39 -3.99 11.26 -12.42
CA TRP A 39 -2.76 10.97 -11.67
C TRP A 39 -1.57 10.81 -12.63
N ASN A 40 -1.67 9.90 -13.60
CA ASN A 40 -0.63 9.67 -14.58
C ASN A 40 -0.28 10.93 -15.37
N TYR A 41 -1.28 11.76 -15.68
CA TYR A 41 -1.08 13.02 -16.37
C TYR A 41 -0.26 14.03 -15.55
N ILE A 42 -0.63 14.25 -14.30
CA ILE A 42 0.05 15.19 -13.40
C ILE A 42 1.51 14.75 -13.17
N TYR A 43 1.75 13.45 -12.99
CA TYR A 43 3.10 12.90 -12.84
C TYR A 43 3.94 13.08 -14.10
N LYS A 44 3.36 12.92 -15.30
CA LYS A 44 4.07 13.19 -16.58
C LYS A 44 4.44 14.66 -16.78
N LEU A 45 3.64 15.59 -16.25
CA LEU A 45 3.92 17.04 -16.34
C LEU A 45 5.06 17.52 -15.44
N SER A 46 5.62 16.64 -14.61
CA SER A 46 6.75 16.95 -13.75
C SER A 46 7.84 15.90 -13.93
N PRO A 47 8.68 16.02 -14.98
CA PRO A 47 9.82 15.12 -15.18
C PRO A 47 10.84 15.16 -14.02
N SER A 48 10.69 16.11 -13.09
CA SER A 48 11.50 16.22 -11.87
C SER A 48 10.96 15.45 -10.66
N ILE A 49 9.85 14.71 -10.78
CA ILE A 49 9.38 13.74 -9.77
C ILE A 49 9.91 12.33 -10.09
N GLU A 50 10.91 12.19 -10.97
CA GLU A 50 11.73 10.97 -11.02
C GLU A 50 12.88 10.99 -9.99
N SER A 51 13.20 12.15 -9.40
CA SER A 51 14.21 12.27 -8.34
C SER A 51 13.63 12.21 -6.92
N GLN A 52 12.32 11.96 -6.80
CA GLN A 52 11.73 11.37 -5.61
C GLN A 52 11.17 9.99 -5.93
N GLN A 53 12.00 9.15 -6.59
CA GLN A 53 12.23 7.86 -5.94
C GLN A 53 12.53 8.18 -4.48
N ILE A 54 11.51 7.96 -3.66
CA ILE A 54 11.56 7.53 -2.28
C ILE A 54 13.01 7.28 -1.85
N SER A 55 13.76 8.36 -1.58
CA SER A 55 14.53 8.40 -0.37
C SER A 55 13.44 8.34 0.68
N LYS A 56 13.03 7.09 1.00
CA LYS A 56 12.64 6.74 2.36
C LYS A 56 13.58 7.60 3.18
N PRO A 57 13.09 8.53 4.03
CA PRO A 57 14.01 9.18 4.94
C PRO A 57 14.84 8.04 5.50
N GLN A 58 16.16 8.13 5.38
CA GLN A 58 17.07 7.36 6.21
C GLN A 58 16.72 7.78 7.64
N LYS A 59 15.59 7.26 8.13
CA LYS A 59 15.21 7.21 9.51
C LYS A 59 16.13 6.12 10.03
N VAL A 60 17.36 6.54 10.30
CA VAL A 60 18.13 5.94 11.36
C VAL A 60 17.19 5.88 12.57
N ALA A 61 16.98 4.65 13.04
CA ALA A 61 16.42 4.28 14.34
C ALA A 61 14.98 4.74 14.63
N LYS A 62 14.02 3.95 14.16
CA LYS A 62 13.08 3.24 15.04
C LYS A 62 12.65 2.02 14.26
N SER A 63 12.97 0.83 14.76
CA SER A 63 12.52 -0.46 14.24
C SER A 63 10.98 -0.47 14.18
N ALA A 64 10.42 0.07 13.10
CA ALA A 64 9.00 -0.05 12.86
C ALA A 64 8.74 -1.56 12.71
N PRO A 65 7.81 -2.14 13.48
CA PRO A 65 7.49 -3.54 13.30
C PRO A 65 7.07 -3.74 11.85
N CYS A 66 7.80 -4.60 11.14
CA CYS A 66 7.40 -5.04 9.83
C CYS A 66 6.94 -6.49 9.92
N TRP A 67 6.00 -6.83 9.06
CA TRP A 67 5.43 -8.16 8.96
C TRP A 67 5.75 -8.74 7.59
N ARG A 68 6.37 -9.91 7.55
CA ARG A 68 6.76 -10.59 6.32
C ARG A 68 5.96 -11.88 6.16
N CYS A 69 5.39 -12.09 4.98
CA CYS A 69 4.78 -13.36 4.63
C CYS A 69 5.88 -14.43 4.49
N PRO A 70 5.81 -15.57 5.22
CA PRO A 70 6.84 -16.60 5.15
C PRO A 70 6.83 -17.40 3.84
N VAL A 71 5.75 -17.30 3.05
CA VAL A 71 5.59 -18.05 1.79
C VAL A 71 6.16 -17.28 0.60
N CYS A 72 5.77 -16.02 0.43
CA CYS A 72 6.19 -15.21 -0.72
C CYS A 72 7.23 -14.15 -0.38
N GLY A 73 7.59 -13.99 0.90
CA GLY A 73 8.56 -13.01 1.36
C GLY A 73 8.08 -11.56 1.32
N LYS A 74 6.81 -11.29 0.97
CA LYS A 74 6.26 -9.94 0.88
C LYS A 74 6.19 -9.28 2.25
N GLU A 75 6.69 -8.05 2.32
CA GLU A 75 6.73 -7.25 3.56
C GLU A 75 5.57 -6.27 3.64
N PHE A 76 5.13 -6.05 4.87
CA PHE A 76 3.99 -5.22 5.24
C PHE A 76 4.38 -4.35 6.43
N ASN A 77 3.87 -3.12 6.45
CA ASN A 77 4.02 -2.19 7.57
C ASN A 77 2.86 -2.28 8.58
N ASN A 78 1.92 -3.22 8.39
CA ASN A 78 0.74 -3.40 9.22
C ASN A 78 0.37 -4.89 9.29
N PRO A 79 0.07 -5.44 10.48
CA PRO A 79 -0.27 -6.86 10.62
C PRO A 79 -1.60 -7.20 9.93
N ARG A 80 -2.54 -6.26 9.83
CA ARG A 80 -3.82 -6.47 9.13
C ARG A 80 -3.61 -6.61 7.63
N THR A 81 -2.66 -5.89 7.04
CA THR A 81 -2.38 -6.03 5.60
C THR A 81 -1.67 -7.34 5.29
N ALA A 82 -0.77 -7.80 6.16
CA ALA A 82 -0.20 -9.15 6.10
C ALA A 82 -1.26 -10.25 6.24
N MET A 83 -2.18 -10.10 7.20
CA MET A 83 -3.30 -11.02 7.39
C MET A 83 -4.21 -11.08 6.15
N ASN A 84 -4.61 -9.93 5.62
CA ASN A 84 -5.46 -9.84 4.43
C ASN A 84 -4.80 -10.45 3.21
N HIS A 85 -3.48 -10.30 3.07
CA HIS A 85 -2.72 -10.94 1.99
C HIS A 85 -2.78 -12.46 2.05
N ILE A 86 -2.55 -13.06 3.23
CA ILE A 86 -2.62 -14.52 3.42
C ILE A 86 -4.04 -15.03 3.16
N LEU A 87 -5.05 -14.34 3.69
CA LEU A 87 -6.46 -14.68 3.46
C LEU A 87 -6.85 -14.59 1.99
N TYR A 88 -6.41 -13.53 1.29
CA TYR A 88 -6.71 -13.32 -0.11
C TYR A 88 -6.12 -14.42 -0.97
N LEU A 89 -4.82 -14.72 -0.82
CA LEU A 89 -4.15 -15.75 -1.62
C LEU A 89 -4.66 -17.16 -1.30
N SER A 90 -4.98 -17.45 -0.03
CA SER A 90 -5.64 -18.71 0.33
C SER A 90 -7.00 -18.88 -0.37
N ARG A 91 -7.75 -17.80 -0.60
CA ARG A 91 -9.05 -17.83 -1.31
C ARG A 91 -8.89 -17.91 -2.83
N GLN A 92 -7.79 -17.40 -3.37
CA GLN A 92 -7.44 -17.51 -4.80
C GLN A 92 -6.95 -18.91 -5.19
N GLY A 93 -6.81 -19.83 -4.23
CA GLY A 93 -6.40 -21.21 -4.49
C GLY A 93 -4.88 -21.45 -4.47
N ASP A 94 -4.10 -20.48 -3.98
CA ASP A 94 -2.67 -20.70 -3.75
C ASP A 94 -2.46 -21.73 -2.63
N ALA A 95 -1.89 -22.89 -3.00
CA ALA A 95 -1.71 -24.02 -2.08
C ALA A 95 -0.84 -23.64 -0.88
N SER A 96 0.25 -22.93 -1.11
CA SER A 96 1.22 -22.54 -0.08
C SER A 96 0.63 -21.54 0.93
N HIS A 97 -0.15 -20.56 0.47
CA HIS A 97 -0.84 -19.62 1.36
C HIS A 97 -2.05 -20.26 2.05
N ARG A 98 -2.70 -21.23 1.42
CA ARG A 98 -3.78 -22.02 2.03
C ARG A 98 -3.26 -22.89 3.17
N GLU A 99 -2.14 -23.58 2.99
CA GLU A 99 -1.48 -24.35 4.05
C GLU A 99 -1.05 -23.45 5.21
N LEU A 100 -0.43 -22.30 4.90
CA LEU A 100 -0.07 -21.31 5.91
C LEU A 100 -1.30 -20.82 6.69
N TYR A 101 -2.39 -20.51 6.00
CA TYR A 101 -3.64 -20.09 6.64
C TYR A 101 -4.20 -21.15 7.59
N ILE A 102 -4.27 -22.41 7.15
CA ILE A 102 -4.76 -23.54 7.96
C ILE A 102 -3.87 -23.72 9.19
N LYS A 103 -2.54 -23.69 9.01
CA LYS A 103 -1.58 -23.82 10.11
C LYS A 103 -1.76 -22.72 11.15
N LEU A 104 -1.79 -21.45 10.72
CA LEU A 104 -2.01 -20.31 11.61
C LEU A 104 -3.39 -20.37 12.29
N LYS A 105 -4.42 -20.85 11.61
CA LYS A 105 -5.77 -21.00 12.18
C LYS A 105 -5.82 -22.08 13.26
N ASN A 106 -5.19 -23.23 13.02
CA ASN A 106 -5.12 -24.32 14.00
C ASN A 106 -4.32 -23.90 15.23
N GLU A 107 -3.20 -23.19 15.04
CA GLU A 107 -2.42 -22.62 16.15
C GLU A 107 -3.23 -21.58 16.94
N ALA A 108 -4.08 -20.78 16.27
CA ALA A 108 -4.94 -19.78 16.92
C ALA A 108 -5.95 -20.46 17.85
N SER A 109 -6.61 -21.49 17.33
CA SER A 109 -7.56 -22.31 18.08
C SER A 109 -6.91 -23.04 19.26
N ALA A 110 -5.70 -23.59 19.07
CA ALA A 110 -4.97 -24.28 20.13
C ALA A 110 -4.48 -23.35 21.25
N SER A 111 -4.15 -22.10 20.91
CA SER A 111 -3.59 -21.11 21.85
C SER A 111 -4.66 -20.20 22.47
N GLY A 112 -5.92 -20.29 22.03
CA GLY A 112 -6.98 -19.35 22.41
C GLY A 112 -6.77 -17.91 21.91
N LYS A 113 -5.84 -17.69 20.98
CA LYS A 113 -5.47 -16.37 20.46
C LYS A 113 -6.27 -16.00 19.23
N LYS A 114 -6.43 -14.71 18.97
CA LYS A 114 -7.01 -14.24 17.71
C LYS A 114 -6.02 -14.45 16.57
N PHE A 115 -6.52 -14.74 15.38
CA PHE A 115 -5.70 -14.93 14.17
C PHE A 115 -4.75 -13.75 13.92
N LEU A 116 -5.21 -12.52 14.17
CA LEU A 116 -4.39 -11.31 14.05
C LEU A 116 -3.23 -11.26 15.06
N GLU A 117 -3.42 -11.77 16.27
CA GLU A 117 -2.37 -11.83 17.30
C GLU A 117 -1.27 -12.78 16.87
N LEU A 118 -1.63 -13.95 16.32
CA LEU A 118 -0.66 -14.90 15.77
C LEU A 118 0.12 -14.35 14.57
N ILE A 119 -0.54 -13.64 13.66
CA ILE A 119 0.14 -12.93 12.56
C ILE A 119 1.12 -11.91 13.14
N THR A 120 0.69 -11.19 14.18
CA THR A 120 1.49 -10.14 14.81
C THR A 120 2.74 -10.72 15.49
N GLU A 121 2.69 -11.94 16.02
CA GLU A 121 3.81 -12.63 16.67
C GLU A 121 4.72 -13.37 15.68
N LYS A 122 4.13 -14.11 14.73
CA LYS A 122 4.86 -15.07 13.88
C LYS A 122 5.34 -14.50 12.56
N CYS A 123 4.70 -13.44 12.07
CA CYS A 123 5.08 -12.83 10.81
C CYS A 123 5.99 -11.61 11.02
N ILE A 124 6.50 -11.32 12.22
CA ILE A 124 7.42 -10.18 12.41
C ILE A 124 8.69 -10.43 11.60
N CYS A 125 9.18 -9.41 10.89
CA CYS A 125 10.52 -9.46 10.32
C CYS A 125 11.53 -9.56 11.47
N SER A 126 12.25 -10.67 11.55
CA SER A 126 13.40 -10.77 12.44
C SER A 126 14.44 -9.75 11.97
N SER A 127 14.66 -8.68 12.75
CA SER A 127 15.86 -7.86 12.65
C SER A 127 17.04 -8.78 12.97
N THR A 128 17.71 -9.29 11.95
CA THR A 128 18.97 -10.03 12.12
C THR A 128 20.10 -9.01 12.15
#